data_AF-A0AAU0H6N7-F1
#
_entry.id   AF-A0AAU0H6N7-F1
#
_cell.length_a   1.000
_cell.length_b   1.000
_cell.length_c   1.000
_cell.angle_alpha   90.00
_cell.angle_beta   90.00
_cell.angle_gamma   90.00
#
_symmetry.space_group_name_H-M   'P 1'
#
loop_
_entity.id
_entity.type
_entity.pdbx_description
1 polymer ?
#
loop_
_entity_poly.entity_id
_entity_poly.type
_entity_poly.pdbx_seq_one_letter_code
_entity_poly.pdbx_strand_id
1 'polypeptide(L)' 'MAIQANLSLLDRSLRGAIGICVTAFAFLNGDIIDDVFIEILLGIFGGLNLISLFSGWCPVYQIAGVSTKES' A
#
# COMPACT_ATOMS: atom_id res chain seq x y z
N MET A 1 -7.81 16.93 -11.19
CA MET A 1 -6.97 17.17 -9.99
C MET A 1 -5.72 16.35 -10.15
N ALA A 2 -4.56 17.00 -10.29
CA ALA A 2 -3.30 16.29 -10.50
C ALA A 2 -2.97 15.47 -9.24
N ILE A 3 -2.73 14.17 -9.41
CA ILE A 3 -2.21 13.30 -8.35
C ILE A 3 -0.83 13.86 -7.98
N GLN A 4 -0.76 14.66 -6.92
CA GLN A 4 0.49 15.19 -6.41
C GLN A 4 1.19 14.07 -5.66
N ALA A 5 2.33 13.62 -6.19
CA ALA A 5 3.20 12.68 -5.50
C ALA A 5 3.56 13.28 -4.15
N ASN A 6 3.21 12.56 -3.09
CA ASN A 6 3.23 13.05 -1.71
C ASN A 6 4.21 12.27 -0.82
N LEU A 7 4.77 11.19 -1.36
CA LEU A 7 5.72 10.32 -0.68
C LEU A 7 7.14 10.53 -1.18
N SER A 8 8.10 10.45 -0.27
CA SER A 8 9.52 10.31 -0.60
C SER A 8 9.79 8.97 -1.28
N LEU A 9 10.92 8.89 -1.99
CA LEU A 9 11.38 7.65 -2.63
C LEU A 9 11.56 6.49 -1.64
N LEU A 10 11.96 6.81 -0.39
CA LEU A 10 12.13 5.83 0.69
C LEU A 10 10.77 5.30 1.17
N ASP A 11 9.81 6.18 1.44
CA ASP A 11 8.50 5.77 1.97
C ASP A 11 7.71 4.99 0.90
N ARG A 12 7.90 5.37 -0.36
CA ARG A 12 7.35 4.67 -1.53
C ARG A 12 7.93 3.27 -1.69
N SER A 13 9.25 3.09 -1.56
CA SER A 13 9.90 1.78 -1.69
C SER A 13 9.57 0.86 -0.53
N LEU A 14 9.54 1.37 0.71
CA LEU A 14 9.17 0.61 1.89
C LEU A 14 7.71 0.10 1.80
N ARG A 15 6.77 0.99 1.46
CA ARG A 15 5.37 0.61 1.25
C ARG A 15 5.21 -0.35 0.08
N GLY A 16 5.96 -0.16 -1.00
CA GLY A 16 5.98 -1.11 -2.11
C GLY A 16 6.45 -2.49 -1.69
N ALA A 17 7.57 -2.58 -0.95
CA ALA A 17 8.09 -3.84 -0.44
C ALA A 17 7.07 -4.53 0.48
N ILE A 18 6.48 -3.80 1.43
CA ILE A 18 5.44 -4.33 2.32
C ILE A 18 4.22 -4.78 1.52
N GLY A 19 3.77 -3.98 0.55
CA GLY A 19 2.62 -4.30 -0.31
C GLY A 19 2.85 -5.56 -1.14
N ILE A 20 4.04 -5.72 -1.73
CA ILE A 20 4.42 -6.93 -2.46
C ILE A 20 4.45 -8.14 -1.51
N CYS A 21 5.10 -8.02 -0.35
CA CYS A 21 5.19 -9.11 0.63
C CYS A 21 3.80 -9.55 1.11
N VAL A 22 2.93 -8.60 1.47
CA VAL A 22 1.57 -8.91 1.96
C VAL A 22 0.71 -9.51 0.86
N THR A 23 0.77 -8.97 -0.37
CA THR A 23 0.00 -9.51 -1.49
C THR A 23 0.49 -10.91 -1.87
N ALA A 24 1.80 -11.13 -1.91
CA ALA A 24 2.38 -12.45 -2.17
C ALA A 24 2.05 -13.43 -1.04
N PHE A 25 2.07 -13.00 0.22
CA PHE A 25 1.68 -13.83 1.34
C PHE A 25 0.21 -14.23 1.25
N ALA A 26 -0.70 -13.30 1.03
CA ALA A 26 -2.13 -13.57 0.88
C ALA A 26 -2.42 -14.50 -0.31
N PHE A 27 -1.72 -14.33 -1.44
CA PHE A 27 -1.93 -15.17 -2.63
C PHE A 27 -1.33 -16.58 -2.48
N LEU A 28 -0.18 -16.72 -1.83
CA LEU A 28 0.52 -18.01 -1.67
C LEU A 28 0.06 -18.79 -0.44
N ASN A 29 -0.49 -18.11 0.57
CA ASN A 29 -0.89 -18.67 1.86
C ASN A 29 -2.35 -18.33 2.19
N GLY A 30 -3.20 -18.12 1.18
CA GLY A 30 -4.63 -17.90 1.38
C GLY A 30 -5.29 -19.00 2.21
N ASP A 31 -4.79 -20.24 2.07
CA ASP A 31 -5.25 -21.42 2.83
C ASP A 31 -4.92 -21.34 4.34
N ILE A 32 -3.97 -20.49 4.75
CA ILE A 32 -3.69 -20.21 6.17
C ILE A 32 -4.68 -19.17 6.72
N ILE A 33 -5.26 -18.35 5.85
CA ILE A 33 -6.19 -17.28 6.19
C ILE A 33 -7.61 -17.87 6.10
N ASP A 34 -8.01 -18.58 7.16
CA ASP A 34 -9.32 -19.26 7.25
C ASP A 34 -10.51 -18.28 7.38
N ASP A 35 -10.24 -16.97 7.40
CA ASP A 35 -11.24 -15.92 7.49
C ASP A 35 -11.24 -15.03 6.24
N VAL A 36 -12.34 -15.14 5.47
CA VAL A 36 -12.60 -14.36 4.25
C VAL A 36 -12.50 -12.84 4.49
N PHE A 37 -12.87 -12.35 5.67
CA PHE A 37 -12.78 -10.93 5.99
C PHE A 37 -11.32 -10.46 6.05
N ILE A 38 -10.44 -11.26 6.66
CA ILE A 38 -9.00 -10.97 6.76
C ILE A 38 -8.35 -11.02 5.38
N GLU A 39 -8.71 -12.00 4.55
CA GLU A 39 -8.19 -12.14 3.18
C GLU A 39 -8.51 -10.89 2.33
N ILE A 40 -9.76 -10.43 2.38
CA ILE A 40 -10.20 -9.22 1.68
C ILE A 40 -9.45 -7.98 2.21
N LEU A 41 -9.29 -7.86 3.53
CA LEU A 41 -8.61 -6.72 4.14
C LEU A 41 -7.12 -6.67 3.73
N LEU A 42 -6.44 -7.82 3.72
CA LEU A 42 -5.06 -7.95 3.27
C LEU A 42 -4.93 -7.66 1.78
N GLY A 43 -5.89 -8.11 0.95
CA GLY A 43 -5.94 -7.80 -0.48
C GLY A 43 -6.06 -6.30 -0.74
N ILE A 44 -6.98 -5.62 -0.05
CA ILE A 44 -7.14 -4.16 -0.15
C ILE A 44 -5.88 -3.44 0.34
N PHE A 45 -5.33 -3.86 1.49
CA PHE A 45 -4.11 -3.26 2.05
C PHE A 45 -2.91 -3.42 1.11
N GLY A 46 -2.71 -4.62 0.56
CA GLY A 46 -1.68 -4.90 -0.44
C GLY A 46 -1.85 -4.05 -1.69
N GLY A 47 -3.06 -4.01 -2.24
CA GLY A 47 -3.41 -3.19 -3.41
C GLY A 47 -3.15 -1.70 -3.21
N LEU A 48 -3.56 -1.13 -2.08
CA LEU A 48 -3.33 0.29 -1.76
C LEU A 48 -1.83 0.62 -1.64
N ASN A 49 -1.02 -0.29 -1.09
CA ASN A 49 0.43 -0.11 -0.98
C ASN A 49 1.14 -0.26 -2.34
N LEU A 50 0.66 -1.17 -3.20
CA LEU A 50 1.16 -1.30 -4.59
C LEU A 50 0.79 -0.07 -5.44
N ILE A 51 -0.41 0.47 -5.29
CA ILE A 51 -0.82 1.72 -5.94
C ILE A 51 0.08 2.87 -5.45
N SER A 52 0.40 2.92 -4.16
CA SER A 52 1.34 3.90 -3.60
C SER A 52 2.74 3.75 -4.22
N LEU A 53 3.18 2.52 -4.50
CA LEU A 53 4.43 2.24 -5.20
C LEU A 53 4.42 2.69 -6.66
N PHE A 54 3.31 2.61 -7.39
CA PHE A 54 3.29 3.02 -8.80
C PHE A 54 3.05 4.52 -8.99
N SER A 55 2.16 5.09 -8.19
CA SER A 55 1.73 6.49 -8.32
C SER A 55 2.55 7.47 -7.47
N GLY A 56 3.30 7.01 -6.47
CA GLY A 56 3.92 7.88 -5.47
C GLY A 56 2.89 8.64 -4.62
N TRP A 57 1.65 8.14 -4.61
CA TRP A 57 0.50 8.74 -3.96
C TRP A 57 -0.12 7.73 -2.99
N CYS A 58 -0.17 8.10 -1.72
CA CYS A 58 -0.90 7.33 -0.72
C CYS A 58 -2.23 8.04 -0.43
N PRO A 59 -3.39 7.41 -0.71
CA PRO A 59 -4.70 8.02 -0.48
C PRO A 59 -4.91 8.40 0.99
N VAL A 60 -4.40 7.58 1.92
CA VAL A 60 -4.48 7.84 3.36
C VAL A 60 -3.75 9.13 3.72
N TYR A 61 -2.55 9.35 3.20
CA TYR A 61 -1.78 10.57 3.46
C TYR A 61 -2.41 11.80 2.81
N GLN A 62 -3.02 11.65 1.64
CA GLN A 62 -3.77 12.75 1.02
C GLN A 62 -5.01 13.14 1.84
N ILE A 63 -5.75 12.17 2.35
CA ILE A 63 -6.92 12.42 3.22
C ILE A 63 -6.47 13.04 4.55
N ALA A 64 -5.33 12.59 5.09
CA ALA A 64 -4.76 13.13 6.33
C ALA A 64 -4.02 14.47 6.15
N GLY A 65 -3.81 14.95 4.91
CA GLY A 65 -3.05 16.16 4.63
C GLY A 65 -1.55 16.07 4.97
N VAL A 66 -0.98 14.87 5.05
CA VAL A 66 0.43 14.63 5.44
C VAL A 66 1.28 14.43 4.19
N SER A 67 2.35 15.21 4.03
CA SER A 67 3.36 15.04 2.95
C SER A 67 4.70 14.61 3.53
N THR A 68 5.35 13.63 2.90
CA THR A 68 6.71 13.18 3.24
C THR A 68 7.72 13.52 2.14
N LYS A 69 7.28 14.23 1.08
CA LYS A 69 8.14 14.54 -0.07
C LYS A 69 9.18 15.63 0.19
N GLU A 70 9.03 16.41 1.27
CA GLU A 70 9.87 17.57 1.60
C GLU A 70 10.65 17.44 2.93
N SER A 71 10.88 16.22 3.44
CA SER A 71 11.83 16.00 4.57
C SER A 71 13.19 15.52 4.09
#